data_AF-A0A8H3YDQ0-F1
#
_entry.id   AF-A0A8H3YDQ0-F1
#
_cell.length_a   1.000
_cell.length_b   1.000
_cell.length_c   1.000
_cell.angle_alpha   90.00
_cell.angle_beta   90.00
_cell.angle_gamma   90.00
#
_symmetry.space_group_name_H-M   'P 1'
#
loop_
_entity.id
_entity.type
_entity.pdbx_description
1 polymer ?
#
loop_
_entity_poly.entity_id
_entity_poly.type
_entity_poly.pdbx_seq_one_letter_code
_entity_poly.pdbx_strand_id
1 'polypeptide(L)'
;MVQGSTETGEKYKPSEHDGLKEDGTPDKRMSSEHGFGGDRERASEAGKAGGQAEKYKPTEHDGLKEDGTPDKRTSSEHGFGGDRERASELGREGGSK
;
A
#
# COMPACT_ATOMS: atom_id res chain seq x y z
N MET A 1 -15.57 1.67 -23.79
CA MET A 1 -16.12 1.37 -22.45
C MET A 1 -14.98 1.55 -21.47
N VAL A 2 -15.01 2.60 -20.64
CA VAL A 2 -14.06 2.78 -19.55
C VAL A 2 -14.50 1.83 -18.43
N GLN A 3 -13.66 0.86 -18.09
CA GLN A 3 -13.95 -0.18 -17.11
C GLN A 3 -13.89 0.40 -15.69
N GLY A 4 -14.91 0.16 -14.86
CA GLY A 4 -14.89 0.46 -13.42
C GLY A 4 -15.80 1.58 -12.92
N SER A 5 -16.81 1.98 -13.68
CA SER A 5 -17.84 2.91 -13.21
C SER A 5 -19.20 2.24 -13.39
N THR A 6 -19.90 1.99 -12.28
CA THR A 6 -21.30 1.57 -12.35
C THR A 6 -22.11 2.66 -13.04
N GLU A 7 -23.28 2.30 -13.55
CA GLU A 7 -24.27 3.21 -14.12
C GLU A 7 -24.72 4.34 -13.16
N THR A 8 -24.40 4.22 -11.86
CA THR A 8 -24.58 5.24 -10.81
C THR A 8 -23.36 6.16 -10.59
N GLY A 9 -22.25 5.94 -11.30
CA GLY A 9 -20.98 6.64 -11.10
C GLY A 9 -20.19 6.15 -9.88
N GLU A 10 -20.64 5.08 -9.23
CA GLU A 10 -19.96 4.47 -8.10
C GLU A 10 -18.89 3.47 -8.58
N LYS A 11 -17.81 3.34 -7.81
CA LYS A 11 -16.70 2.45 -8.14
C LYS A 11 -17.13 1.02 -7.84
N TYR A 12 -17.18 0.14 -8.84
CA TYR A 12 -17.59 -1.26 -8.65
C TYR A 12 -16.65 -1.99 -7.68
N LYS A 13 -17.23 -2.70 -6.71
CA LYS A 13 -16.52 -3.44 -5.67
C LYS A 13 -16.79 -4.94 -5.79
N PRO A 14 -15.83 -5.73 -6.29
CA PRO A 14 -15.94 -7.18 -6.36
C PRO A 14 -16.31 -7.85 -5.02
N SER A 15 -15.88 -7.26 -3.91
CA SER A 15 -16.18 -7.76 -2.56
C SER A 15 -17.67 -7.75 -2.22
N GLU A 16 -18.47 -6.92 -2.88
CA GLU A 16 -19.93 -6.85 -2.70
C GLU A 16 -20.67 -7.79 -3.70
N HIS A 17 -19.93 -8.46 -4.59
CA HIS A 17 -20.43 -9.30 -5.68
C HIS A 17 -19.68 -10.64 -5.78
N ASP A 18 -19.53 -11.35 -4.66
CA ASP A 18 -18.90 -12.68 -4.59
C ASP A 18 -17.49 -12.77 -5.18
N GLY A 19 -16.78 -11.65 -5.22
CA GLY A 19 -15.45 -11.54 -5.77
C GLY A 19 -15.39 -11.51 -7.31
N LEU A 20 -16.51 -11.28 -7.98
CA LEU A 20 -16.58 -11.14 -9.44
C LEU A 20 -16.32 -9.70 -9.87
N LYS A 21 -15.89 -9.50 -11.12
CA LYS A 21 -15.84 -8.21 -11.80
C LYS A 21 -17.21 -7.86 -12.40
N GLU A 22 -17.34 -6.64 -12.92
CA GLU A 22 -18.53 -6.18 -13.65
C GLU A 22 -18.94 -7.12 -14.81
N ASP A 23 -17.97 -7.78 -15.44
CA ASP A 23 -18.19 -8.73 -16.54
C ASP A 23 -18.54 -10.16 -16.07
N GLY A 24 -18.70 -10.39 -14.77
CA GLY A 24 -18.98 -11.68 -14.16
C GLY A 24 -17.78 -12.62 -14.07
N THR A 25 -16.58 -12.20 -14.52
CA THR A 25 -15.37 -12.99 -14.36
C THR A 25 -14.79 -12.82 -12.95
N PRO A 26 -14.12 -13.83 -12.37
CA PRO A 26 -13.46 -13.68 -11.08
C PRO A 26 -12.44 -12.53 -11.06
N ASP A 27 -12.44 -11.74 -9.99
CA ASP A 27 -11.44 -10.71 -9.75
C ASP A 27 -10.21 -11.31 -9.06
N LYS A 28 -9.06 -11.22 -9.73
CA LYS A 28 -7.78 -11.74 -9.22
C LYS A 28 -7.36 -11.10 -7.90
N ARG A 29 -7.79 -9.87 -7.60
CA ARG A 29 -7.51 -9.18 -6.34
C ARG A 29 -8.17 -9.87 -5.15
N MET A 30 -9.23 -10.62 -5.39
CA MET A 30 -9.95 -11.38 -4.36
C MET A 30 -9.39 -12.79 -4.19
N SER A 31 -8.46 -13.22 -5.04
CA SER A 31 -7.86 -14.56 -4.99
C SER A 31 -6.84 -14.70 -3.86
N SER A 32 -6.92 -15.82 -3.12
CA SER A 32 -5.95 -16.20 -2.09
C SER A 32 -4.66 -16.80 -2.62
N GLU A 33 -4.58 -17.08 -3.93
CA GLU A 33 -3.39 -17.66 -4.58
C GLU A 33 -2.12 -16.85 -4.33
N HIS A 34 -2.23 -15.52 -4.21
CA HIS A 34 -1.10 -14.62 -3.98
C HIS A 34 -1.03 -14.10 -2.54
N GLY A 35 -1.75 -14.73 -1.60
CA GLY A 35 -1.62 -14.54 -0.15
C GLY A 35 -2.25 -13.29 0.45
N PHE A 36 -2.50 -12.24 -0.34
CA PHE A 36 -3.09 -10.98 0.14
C PHE A 36 -4.56 -10.78 -0.28
N GLY A 37 -5.08 -11.59 -1.20
CA GLY A 37 -6.50 -11.62 -1.56
C GLY A 37 -7.25 -12.72 -0.79
N GLY A 38 -8.56 -12.56 -0.62
CA GLY A 38 -9.45 -13.59 -0.07
C GLY A 38 -9.44 -13.74 1.47
N ASP A 39 -8.28 -13.61 2.13
CA ASP A 39 -8.17 -13.66 3.60
C ASP A 39 -7.60 -12.35 4.16
N ARG A 40 -8.52 -11.45 4.51
CA ARG A 40 -8.18 -10.11 5.02
C ARG A 40 -7.53 -10.18 6.40
N GLU A 41 -7.89 -11.15 7.24
CA GLU A 41 -7.36 -11.27 8.59
C GLU A 41 -5.89 -11.69 8.55
N ARG A 42 -5.60 -12.73 7.76
CA ARG A 42 -4.22 -13.20 7.56
C ARG A 42 -3.34 -12.12 6.93
N ALA A 43 -3.85 -11.40 5.92
CA ALA A 43 -3.11 -10.29 5.30
C ALA A 43 -2.83 -9.16 6.31
N SER A 44 -3.80 -8.84 7.16
CA SER A 44 -3.66 -7.84 8.23
C SER A 44 -2.64 -8.27 9.28
N GLU A 45 -2.68 -9.53 9.72
CA GLU A 45 -1.73 -10.08 10.68
C GLU A 45 -0.30 -10.08 10.14
N ALA A 46 -0.11 -10.55 8.90
CA ALA A 46 1.19 -10.51 8.23
C ALA A 46 1.74 -9.08 8.09
N GLY A 47 0.86 -8.11 7.76
CA GLY A 47 1.22 -6.70 7.70
C GLY A 47 1.63 -6.13 9.06
N LYS A 48 0.92 -6.48 10.15
CA LYS A 48 1.28 -6.07 11.50
C LYS A 48 2.62 -6.65 11.93
N ALA A 49 2.86 -7.94 11.71
CA ALA A 49 4.12 -8.58 12.04
C ALA A 49 5.30 -7.95 11.28
N GLY A 50 5.13 -7.68 9.98
CA GLY A 50 6.14 -7.02 9.17
C GLY A 50 6.43 -5.56 9.57
N GLY A 51 5.40 -4.84 10.02
CA GLY A 51 5.47 -3.43 10.41
C GLY A 51 5.94 -3.19 11.85
N GLN A 52 5.73 -4.13 12.77
CA GLN A 52 6.09 -3.98 14.19
C GLN A 52 7.50 -4.47 14.56
N ALA A 53 8.23 -5.08 13.63
CA ALA A 53 9.61 -5.45 13.88
C ALA A 53 10.42 -4.19 14.25
N GLU A 54 10.97 -4.13 15.47
CA GLU A 54 11.92 -3.10 15.90
C GLU A 54 13.18 -3.21 15.06
N LYS A 55 13.16 -2.52 13.92
CA LYS A 55 14.27 -2.37 13.00
C LYS A 55 14.89 -1.01 13.23
N TYR A 56 16.20 -0.95 13.11
CA TYR A 56 16.94 0.30 13.16
C TYR A 56 16.33 1.36 12.23
N LYS A 57 16.13 2.57 12.76
CA LYS A 57 15.50 3.68 12.06
C LYS A 57 16.53 4.77 11.76
N PRO A 58 17.02 4.87 10.50
CA PRO A 58 17.97 5.91 10.11
C PRO A 58 17.51 7.32 10.44
N THR A 59 16.20 7.58 10.41
CA THR A 59 15.61 8.88 10.75
C THR A 59 15.84 9.31 12.19
N GLU A 60 16.10 8.37 13.11
CA GLU A 60 16.44 8.65 14.52
C GLU A 60 17.97 8.82 14.71
N HIS A 61 18.75 8.64 13.64
CA HIS A 61 20.23 8.67 13.62
C HIS A 61 20.77 9.48 12.43
N ASP A 62 20.26 10.71 12.24
CA ASP A 62 20.71 11.65 11.21
C ASP A 62 20.68 11.11 9.76
N GLY A 63 19.82 10.13 9.49
CA GLY A 63 19.71 9.48 8.20
C GLY A 63 20.83 8.50 7.89
N LEU A 64 21.59 8.03 8.88
CA LEU A 64 22.64 7.02 8.71
C LEU A 64 22.07 5.62 8.89
N LYS A 65 22.72 4.60 8.30
CA LYS A 65 22.48 3.18 8.58
C LYS A 65 23.24 2.75 9.84
N GLU A 66 23.01 1.51 10.29
CA GLU A 66 23.74 0.90 11.41
C GLU A 66 25.27 0.91 11.23
N ASP A 67 25.75 0.86 9.98
CA ASP A 67 27.19 0.91 9.62
C ASP A 67 27.77 2.34 9.55
N GLY A 68 26.96 3.36 9.86
CA GLY A 68 27.34 4.78 9.80
C GLY A 68 27.35 5.39 8.39
N THR A 69 27.01 4.62 7.35
CA THR A 69 26.87 5.16 5.98
C THR A 69 25.53 5.85 5.80
N PRO A 70 25.40 6.87 4.92
CA PRO A 70 24.11 7.47 4.61
C PRO A 70 23.10 6.44 4.10
N ASP A 71 21.87 6.49 4.63
CA ASP A 71 20.75 5.72 4.12
C ASP A 71 20.07 6.48 2.97
N LYS A 72 20.00 5.83 1.81
CA LYS A 72 19.37 6.41 0.62
C LYS A 72 17.86 6.64 0.82
N ARG A 73 17.23 5.89 1.71
CA ARG A 73 15.80 6.03 2.02
C ARG A 73 15.46 7.33 2.73
N THR A 74 16.43 7.97 3.39
CA THR A 74 16.27 9.28 4.04
C THR A 74 16.79 10.43 3.18
N SER A 75 17.36 10.15 2.01
CA SER A 75 17.82 11.23 1.13
C SER A 75 16.66 11.92 0.42
N SER A 76 16.77 13.23 0.26
CA SER A 76 15.87 14.05 -0.56
C SER A 76 16.00 13.75 -2.06
N GLU A 77 17.14 13.22 -2.49
CA GLU A 77 17.40 12.88 -3.89
C GLU A 77 16.60 11.67 -4.37
N HIS A 78 16.28 10.72 -3.47
CA HIS A 78 15.60 9.46 -3.84
C HIS A 78 14.10 9.46 -3.49
N GLY A 79 13.47 10.64 -3.44
CA GLY A 79 12.02 10.80 -3.33
C GLY A 79 11.56 11.25 -1.93
N PHE A 80 10.70 10.45 -1.29
CA PHE A 80 9.97 10.79 -0.05
C PHE A 80 10.83 10.83 1.23
N GLY A 81 12.15 10.61 1.12
CA GLY A 81 13.05 10.48 2.26
C GLY A 81 13.41 11.79 2.95
N GLY A 82 13.51 12.88 2.18
CA GLY A 82 14.00 14.16 2.69
C GLY A 82 12.93 15.18 3.12
N ASP A 83 11.68 15.00 2.71
CA ASP A 83 10.55 15.85 3.09
C ASP A 83 9.34 14.99 3.45
N ARG A 84 9.21 14.73 4.75
CA ARG A 84 8.16 13.86 5.30
C ARG A 84 6.77 14.48 5.18
N GLU A 85 6.67 15.80 5.23
CA GLU A 85 5.38 16.50 5.16
C GLU A 85 4.82 16.39 3.75
N ARG A 86 5.63 16.73 2.74
CA ARG A 86 5.28 16.56 1.35
C ARG A 86 4.99 15.10 1.00
N ALA A 87 5.76 14.17 1.53
CA ALA A 87 5.50 12.74 1.34
C ALA A 87 4.14 12.31 1.90
N SER A 88 3.80 12.80 3.08
CA SER A 88 2.53 12.50 3.74
C SER A 88 1.36 13.11 2.99
N GLU A 89 1.51 14.33 2.47
CA GLU A 89 0.50 15.00 1.65
C GLU A 89 0.23 14.24 0.34
N LEU A 90 1.28 13.92 -0.42
CA LEU A 90 1.17 13.15 -1.66
C LEU A 90 0.61 11.74 -1.43
N GLY A 91 0.98 11.10 -0.33
CA GLY A 91 0.41 9.81 0.06
C GLY A 91 -1.08 9.88 0.39
N ARG A 92 -1.52 10.94 1.08
CA ARG A 92 -2.94 11.19 1.34
C ARG A 92 -3.69 11.47 0.04
N GLU A 93 -3.19 12.36 -0.81
CA GLU A 93 -3.83 12.67 -2.09
C GLU A 93 -3.95 11.44 -3.00
N GLY A 94 -2.89 10.62 -3.08
CA GLY A 94 -2.89 9.39 -3.86
C GLY A 94 -3.83 8.32 -3.32
N GLY A 95 -3.96 8.21 -1.99
CA GLY A 95 -4.85 7.25 -1.32
C GLY A 95 -6.32 7.66 -1.24
N SER A 96 -6.63 8.94 -1.51
CA SER A 96 -7.99 9.48 -1.40
C SER A 96 -8.84 9.34 -2.68
N LYS A 97 -8.43 8.49 -3.63
CA LYS A 97 -9.09 8.32 -4.96
C LYS A 97 -9.93 7.05 -5.12
#